data_AF-A0A835EQQ9-F1
#
_entry.id   AF-A0A835EQQ9-F1
#
_cell.length_a   1.000
_cell.length_b   1.000
_cell.length_c   1.000
_cell.angle_alpha   90.00
_cell.angle_beta   90.00
_cell.angle_gamma   90.00
#
_symmetry.space_group_name_H-M   'P 1'
#
loop_
_entity.id
_entity.type
_entity.pdbx_description
1 polymer ?
#
loop_
_entity_poly.entity_id
_entity_poly.type
_entity_poly.pdbx_seq_one_letter_code
_entity_poly.pdbx_strand_id
1 'polypeptide(L)'
;MDCCICSPMATVYRLPRNAICAPCYEGAKAIIGFLSKDEQEDDHGSVNSRVSRKLNGSTKGMRDAWEQVKEMRDREDDTNQRAAFLEQGFALAWKEEIHTDIVVQPGTGPPIPAHKAILAARSEVFRHMLSGDSQFKAAAGESFSLPELSHDELSLLLSFFYTGVLQQKVPERHLHALLVAADKYDVPFLRRACEARLAAAVEPRNVLRTLEVADLSSSEVLRERAMDTVLEHAEQVVFSPEYEGFAVRNAGLCVEITRALLDKQVSTTSAKAPCIQDHV
;
A
#
# COMPACT_ATOMS: atom_id res chain seq x y z
N MET A 1 23.63 -49.82 1.60
CA MET A 1 22.21 -49.45 1.77
C MET A 1 22.05 -48.09 1.10
N ASP A 2 21.53 -48.06 -0.13
CA ASP A 2 21.39 -46.83 -0.90
C ASP A 2 20.19 -46.03 -0.39
N CYS A 3 20.43 -45.00 0.42
CA CYS A 3 19.36 -44.16 0.94
C CYS A 3 18.86 -43.20 -0.14
N CYS A 4 17.56 -43.19 -0.40
CA CYS A 4 16.96 -42.24 -1.33
C CYS A 4 17.05 -40.76 -0.88
N ILE A 5 17.49 -40.46 0.35
CA ILE A 5 17.65 -39.09 0.86
C ILE A 5 19.11 -38.64 0.80
N CYS A 6 20.04 -39.43 1.36
CA CYS A 6 21.45 -39.05 1.45
C CYS A 6 22.39 -39.76 0.45
N SER A 7 21.86 -40.51 -0.52
CA SER A 7 22.71 -41.14 -1.55
C SER A 7 23.28 -40.08 -2.50
N PRO A 8 24.60 -40.10 -2.77
CA PRO A 8 25.26 -39.17 -3.68
C PRO A 8 24.93 -39.43 -5.16
N MET A 9 24.22 -40.51 -5.50
CA MET A 9 23.78 -40.76 -6.88
C MET A 9 22.65 -39.82 -7.28
N ALA A 10 22.81 -39.19 -8.44
CA ALA A 10 21.80 -38.33 -9.06
C ALA A 10 20.45 -39.05 -9.17
N THR A 11 19.37 -38.29 -9.00
CA THR A 11 17.98 -38.78 -8.91
C THR A 11 17.56 -39.70 -10.06
N VAL A 12 18.16 -39.50 -11.24
CA VAL A 12 17.88 -40.24 -12.48
C VAL A 12 18.42 -41.69 -12.47
N TYR A 13 19.42 -42.00 -11.64
CA TYR A 13 20.01 -43.35 -11.56
C TYR A 13 19.52 -44.15 -10.33
N ARG A 14 18.52 -43.64 -9.60
CA ARG A 14 18.03 -44.29 -8.38
C ARG A 14 17.04 -45.41 -8.72
N LEU A 15 17.36 -46.64 -8.30
CA LEU A 15 16.42 -47.77 -8.28
C LEU A 15 15.21 -47.45 -7.39
N PRO A 16 13.99 -47.92 -7.71
CA PRO A 16 12.74 -47.55 -7.02
C PRO A 16 12.60 -48.25 -5.66
N ARG A 17 13.53 -48.00 -4.74
CA ARG A 17 13.48 -48.56 -3.39
C ARG A 17 13.19 -47.46 -2.38
N ASN A 18 12.09 -47.63 -1.65
CA ASN A 18 11.61 -46.77 -0.55
C ASN A 18 12.49 -46.91 0.72
N ALA A 19 13.77 -47.24 0.57
CA ALA A 19 14.67 -47.52 1.67
C ALA A 19 15.33 -46.19 2.13
N ILE A 20 14.80 -45.61 3.20
CA ILE A 20 15.46 -44.53 3.93
C ILE A 20 16.45 -45.18 4.92
N CYS A 21 17.70 -44.69 4.98
CA CYS A 21 18.63 -45.19 5.98
C CYS A 21 18.20 -44.77 7.39
N ALA A 22 18.58 -45.53 8.42
CA ALA A 22 18.22 -45.21 9.80
C ALA A 22 18.53 -43.76 10.21
N PRO A 23 19.67 -43.15 9.82
CA PRO A 23 19.93 -41.73 10.08
C PRO A 23 18.94 -40.76 9.44
N CYS A 24 18.56 -40.96 8.17
CA CYS A 24 17.59 -40.10 7.50
C CYS A 24 16.16 -40.32 8.03
N TYR A 25 15.83 -41.55 8.44
CA TYR A 25 14.55 -41.85 9.08
C TYR A 25 14.44 -41.18 10.46
N GLU A 26 15.48 -41.28 11.29
CA GLU A 26 15.53 -40.59 12.58
C GLU A 26 15.56 -39.07 12.41
N GLY A 27 16.23 -38.55 11.39
CA GLY A 27 16.20 -37.12 11.03
C GLY A 27 14.79 -36.64 10.66
N ALA A 28 14.09 -37.37 9.78
CA ALA A 28 12.71 -37.06 9.41
C ALA A 28 11.76 -37.16 10.61
N LYS A 29 11.91 -38.19 11.45
CA LYS A 29 11.13 -38.36 12.68
C LYS A 29 11.37 -37.24 13.69
N ALA A 30 12.59 -36.73 13.79
CA ALA A 30 12.91 -35.59 14.65
C ALA A 30 12.27 -34.28 14.14
N ILE A 31 12.23 -34.07 12.82
CA ILE A 31 11.56 -32.91 12.20
C ILE A 31 10.04 -33.03 12.36
N ILE A 32 9.45 -34.17 12.06
CA ILE A 32 8.01 -34.41 12.23
C ILE A 32 7.61 -34.26 13.70
N GLY A 33 8.34 -34.87 14.63
CA GLY A 33 8.09 -34.74 16.06
C GLY A 33 8.33 -33.33 16.62
N PHE A 34 9.11 -32.49 15.92
CA PHE A 34 9.24 -31.08 16.24
C PHE A 34 8.01 -30.29 15.79
N LEU A 35 7.49 -30.56 14.58
CA LEU A 35 6.29 -29.90 14.03
C LEU A 35 5.00 -30.35 14.73
N SER A 36 4.87 -31.62 15.09
CA SER A 36 3.66 -32.17 15.73
C SER A 36 3.53 -31.85 17.22
N LYS A 37 4.59 -31.36 17.89
CA LYS A 37 4.50 -30.95 19.30
C LYS A 37 3.60 -29.73 19.51
N ASP A 38 3.32 -28.99 18.46
CA ASP A 38 2.47 -27.79 18.50
C ASP A 38 0.99 -28.06 18.23
N GLU A 39 0.61 -29.24 17.71
CA GLU A 39 -0.82 -29.60 17.59
C GLU A 39 -1.42 -30.06 18.93
N GLN A 40 -0.61 -30.17 19.99
CA GLN A 40 -1.00 -30.77 21.29
C GLN A 40 -0.88 -29.85 22.50
N GLU A 41 -0.47 -28.58 22.35
CA GLU A 41 -0.46 -27.64 23.48
C GLU A 41 -1.84 -27.03 23.80
N ASP A 42 -2.90 -27.39 23.05
CA ASP A 42 -4.28 -26.93 23.27
C ASP A 42 -5.21 -27.94 23.97
N ASP A 43 -4.73 -29.05 24.58
CA ASP A 43 -5.62 -29.90 25.40
C ASP A 43 -5.02 -30.35 26.73
N HIS A 44 -5.86 -30.23 27.76
CA HIS A 44 -5.55 -30.46 29.17
C HIS A 44 -5.25 -31.93 29.48
N GLY A 45 -4.20 -32.19 30.27
CA GLY A 45 -4.17 -33.33 31.21
C GLY A 45 -2.97 -34.28 31.10
N SER A 46 -2.05 -34.13 32.05
CA SER A 46 -1.21 -35.17 32.70
C SER A 46 -1.18 -36.58 32.08
N VAL A 47 0.00 -37.07 31.64
CA VAL A 47 0.76 -38.19 32.27
C VAL A 47 2.20 -38.22 31.70
N ASN A 48 3.16 -38.42 32.62
CA ASN A 48 4.58 -38.71 32.41
C ASN A 48 4.95 -39.59 31.20
N SER A 49 5.87 -39.10 30.35
CA SER A 49 7.06 -39.88 29.99
C SER A 49 8.24 -38.95 29.63
N ARG A 50 9.12 -38.72 30.61
CA ARG A 50 10.44 -38.11 30.37
C ARG A 50 11.32 -39.12 29.63
N VAL A 51 11.27 -39.10 28.29
CA VAL A 51 12.35 -39.63 27.47
C VAL A 51 13.22 -38.46 27.05
N SER A 52 14.21 -38.12 27.88
CA SER A 52 15.28 -37.20 27.53
C SER A 52 16.18 -37.85 26.46
N ARG A 53 15.76 -37.81 25.19
CA ARG A 53 16.69 -38.03 24.07
C ARG A 53 17.49 -36.76 23.89
N LYS A 54 18.80 -36.82 24.18
CA LYS A 54 19.78 -35.78 23.80
C LYS A 54 19.61 -35.48 22.31
N LEU A 55 19.01 -34.35 22.01
CA LEU A 55 18.85 -33.83 20.66
C LEU A 55 20.22 -33.35 20.16
N ASN A 56 20.65 -33.83 18.99
CA ASN A 56 21.89 -33.42 18.34
C ASN A 56 21.87 -31.90 18.07
N GLY A 57 23.05 -31.25 18.17
CA GLY A 57 23.24 -29.80 18.00
C GLY A 57 22.73 -29.20 16.68
N SER A 58 22.45 -30.03 15.67
CA SER A 58 21.81 -29.62 14.40
C SER A 58 20.37 -29.11 14.58
N THR A 59 19.64 -29.55 15.61
CA THR A 59 18.24 -29.16 15.86
C THR A 59 18.08 -27.89 16.69
N LYS A 60 19.15 -27.42 17.35
CA LYS A 60 19.11 -26.19 18.16
C LYS A 60 18.87 -24.96 17.27
N GLY A 61 19.59 -24.86 16.15
CA GLY A 61 19.40 -23.76 15.20
C GLY A 61 17.99 -23.72 14.59
N MET A 62 17.37 -24.87 14.34
CA MET A 62 15.98 -24.91 13.83
C MET A 62 14.96 -24.50 14.89
N ARG A 63 15.16 -24.88 16.15
CA ARG A 63 14.31 -24.44 17.27
C ARG A 63 14.40 -22.93 17.45
N ASP A 64 15.63 -22.40 17.54
CA ASP A 64 15.86 -20.97 17.74
C ASP A 64 15.27 -20.14 16.58
N ALA A 65 15.42 -20.61 15.33
CA ALA A 65 14.84 -19.95 14.15
C ALA A 65 13.29 -20.00 14.15
N TRP A 66 12.71 -21.11 14.58
CA TRP A 66 11.26 -21.27 14.64
C TRP A 66 10.63 -20.48 15.80
N GLU A 67 11.32 -20.37 16.93
CA GLU A 67 10.93 -19.52 18.06
C GLU A 67 10.94 -18.03 17.65
N GLN A 68 11.93 -17.61 16.84
CA GLN A 68 11.93 -16.27 16.24
C GLN A 68 10.74 -16.03 15.29
N VAL A 69 10.37 -17.02 14.46
CA VAL A 69 9.20 -16.91 13.56
C VAL A 69 7.90 -16.81 14.36
N LYS A 70 7.74 -17.63 15.40
CA LYS A 70 6.59 -17.56 16.32
C LYS A 70 6.49 -16.18 16.96
N GLU A 71 7.60 -15.68 17.49
CA GLU A 71 7.66 -14.36 18.10
C GLU A 71 7.37 -13.22 17.10
N MET A 72 7.76 -13.36 15.81
CA MET A 72 7.38 -12.39 14.78
C MET A 72 5.87 -12.42 14.50
N ARG A 73 5.28 -13.62 14.41
CA ARG A 73 3.83 -13.79 14.22
C ARG A 73 3.03 -13.24 15.39
N ASP A 74 3.43 -13.55 16.62
CA ASP A 74 2.74 -13.06 17.82
C ASP A 74 2.77 -11.53 17.90
N ARG A 75 3.89 -10.90 17.48
CA ARG A 75 3.98 -9.44 17.36
C ARG A 75 3.05 -8.90 16.28
N GLU A 76 3.02 -9.52 15.11
CA GLU A 76 2.12 -9.12 14.02
C GLU A 76 0.66 -9.21 14.47
N ASP A 77 0.28 -10.31 15.12
CA ASP A 77 -1.07 -10.52 15.64
C ASP A 77 -1.45 -9.49 16.73
N ASP A 78 -0.53 -9.15 17.67
CA ASP A 78 -0.76 -8.05 18.63
C ASP A 78 -0.97 -6.71 17.93
N THR A 79 -0.12 -6.37 16.95
CA THR A 79 -0.28 -5.11 16.19
C THR A 79 -1.60 -5.05 15.43
N ASN A 80 -2.01 -6.17 14.83
CA ASN A 80 -3.27 -6.28 14.10
C ASN A 80 -4.47 -6.17 15.04
N GLN A 81 -4.43 -6.81 16.22
CA GLN A 81 -5.48 -6.70 17.23
C GLN A 81 -5.63 -5.27 17.73
N ARG A 82 -4.51 -4.58 18.00
CA ARG A 82 -4.52 -3.17 18.43
C ARG A 82 -5.05 -2.24 17.34
N ALA A 83 -4.65 -2.46 16.08
CA ALA A 83 -5.17 -1.71 14.95
C ALA A 83 -6.69 -1.92 14.79
N ALA A 84 -7.15 -3.17 14.85
CA ALA A 84 -8.57 -3.51 14.74
C ALA A 84 -9.41 -2.89 15.87
N PHE A 85 -8.91 -2.88 17.12
CA PHE A 85 -9.60 -2.25 18.24
C PHE A 85 -9.85 -0.76 18.01
N LEU A 86 -8.83 -0.03 17.56
CA LEU A 86 -8.93 1.41 17.28
C LEU A 86 -9.84 1.67 16.06
N GLU A 87 -9.63 0.92 14.98
CA GLU A 87 -10.42 1.06 13.75
C GLU A 87 -11.91 0.83 14.02
N GLN A 88 -12.28 -0.26 14.70
CA GLN A 88 -13.67 -0.61 14.94
C GLN A 88 -14.37 0.39 15.86
N GLY A 89 -13.70 0.84 16.92
CA GLY A 89 -14.25 1.82 17.86
C GLY A 89 -14.55 3.16 17.18
N PHE A 90 -13.60 3.71 16.43
CA PHE A 90 -13.80 4.96 15.72
C PHE A 90 -14.76 4.82 14.53
N ALA A 91 -14.71 3.71 13.79
CA ALA A 91 -15.68 3.45 12.72
C ALA A 91 -17.11 3.36 13.25
N LEU A 92 -17.32 2.77 14.43
CA LEU A 92 -18.63 2.70 15.08
C LEU A 92 -19.12 4.09 15.48
N ALA A 93 -18.26 4.90 16.13
CA ALA A 93 -18.60 6.27 16.50
C ALA A 93 -18.98 7.13 15.28
N TRP A 94 -18.34 6.90 14.14
CA TRP A 94 -18.69 7.54 12.87
C TRP A 94 -20.06 7.10 12.35
N LYS A 95 -20.29 5.79 12.21
CA LYS A 95 -21.50 5.24 11.59
C LYS A 95 -22.77 5.50 12.41
N GLU A 96 -22.66 5.46 13.72
CA GLU A 96 -23.76 5.68 14.66
C GLU A 96 -23.84 7.14 15.13
N GLU A 97 -22.99 8.02 14.58
CA GLU A 97 -22.93 9.47 14.88
C GLU A 97 -22.83 9.78 16.39
N ILE A 98 -22.15 8.92 17.15
CA ILE A 98 -22.10 8.98 18.62
C ILE A 98 -21.29 10.20 19.06
N HIS A 99 -21.97 11.19 19.65
CA HIS A 99 -21.35 12.42 20.18
C HIS A 99 -20.63 13.29 19.14
N THR A 100 -21.14 13.33 17.91
CA THR A 100 -20.66 14.27 16.89
C THR A 100 -20.84 15.72 17.36
N ASP A 101 -19.85 16.56 17.10
CA ASP A 101 -19.75 17.95 17.60
C ASP A 101 -19.50 18.97 16.48
N ILE A 102 -19.47 18.51 15.23
CA ILE A 102 -19.33 19.34 14.04
C ILE A 102 -20.03 18.70 12.85
N VAL A 103 -20.42 19.50 11.87
CA VAL A 103 -20.99 19.04 10.59
C VAL A 103 -20.09 19.48 9.43
N VAL A 104 -19.77 18.57 8.52
CA VAL A 104 -18.94 18.88 7.35
C VAL A 104 -19.80 18.98 6.11
N GLN A 105 -19.81 20.16 5.47
CA GLN A 105 -20.63 20.43 4.29
C GLN A 105 -19.81 20.18 3.01
N PRO A 106 -20.14 19.18 2.17
CA PRO A 106 -19.51 19.02 0.86
C PRO A 106 -20.00 20.11 -0.10
N GLY A 107 -19.29 20.29 -1.22
CA GLY A 107 -19.71 21.16 -2.31
C GLY A 107 -20.97 20.68 -3.01
N THR A 108 -21.20 19.36 -3.05
CA THR A 108 -22.40 18.76 -3.60
C THR A 108 -22.89 17.60 -2.72
N GLY A 109 -24.20 17.56 -2.46
CA GLY A 109 -24.84 16.52 -1.64
C GLY A 109 -25.04 16.90 -0.17
N PRO A 110 -25.53 15.96 0.66
CA PRO A 110 -25.88 16.25 2.04
C PRO A 110 -24.63 16.40 2.94
N PRO A 111 -24.72 17.21 4.02
CA PRO A 111 -23.66 17.32 5.00
C PRO A 111 -23.45 16.04 5.81
N ILE A 112 -22.27 15.90 6.43
CA ILE A 112 -21.91 14.70 7.20
C ILE A 112 -21.46 15.09 8.63
N PRO A 113 -22.15 14.62 9.69
CA PRO A 113 -21.76 14.86 11.09
C PRO A 113 -20.41 14.20 11.41
N ALA A 114 -19.54 14.86 12.20
CA ALA A 114 -18.18 14.40 12.52
C ALA A 114 -17.70 14.83 13.91
N HIS A 115 -16.44 14.52 14.23
CA HIS A 115 -15.78 14.83 15.50
C HIS A 115 -14.58 15.76 15.28
N LYS A 116 -14.62 16.98 15.84
CA LYS A 116 -13.51 17.95 15.75
C LYS A 116 -12.18 17.35 16.19
N ALA A 117 -12.20 16.60 17.28
CA ALA A 117 -11.02 15.96 17.84
C ALA A 117 -10.35 14.99 16.85
N ILE A 118 -11.13 14.22 16.09
CA ILE A 118 -10.61 13.27 15.10
C ILE A 118 -10.07 14.03 13.90
N LEU A 119 -10.81 15.00 13.37
CA LEU A 119 -10.34 15.81 12.23
C LEU A 119 -9.00 16.52 12.56
N ALA A 120 -8.93 17.17 13.73
CA ALA A 120 -7.73 17.86 14.20
C ALA A 120 -6.56 16.92 14.49
N ALA A 121 -6.81 15.67 14.92
CA ALA A 121 -5.76 14.69 15.15
C ALA A 121 -5.17 14.10 13.85
N ARG A 122 -5.92 14.13 12.75
CA ARG A 122 -5.52 13.52 11.47
C ARG A 122 -4.92 14.49 10.46
N SER A 123 -5.02 15.79 10.72
CA SER A 123 -4.56 16.85 9.83
C SER A 123 -4.22 18.10 10.63
N GLU A 124 -3.01 18.58 10.44
CA GLU A 124 -2.55 19.85 10.98
C GLU A 124 -3.39 21.02 10.46
N VAL A 125 -3.78 20.96 9.19
CA VAL A 125 -4.64 21.99 8.57
C VAL A 125 -6.01 22.01 9.25
N PHE A 126 -6.66 20.86 9.45
CA PHE A 126 -7.92 20.79 10.20
C PHE A 126 -7.74 21.28 11.64
N ARG A 127 -6.63 20.93 12.30
CA ARG A 127 -6.36 21.41 13.67
C ARG A 127 -6.34 22.94 13.73
N HIS A 128 -5.61 23.60 12.83
CA HIS A 128 -5.56 25.07 12.79
C HIS A 128 -6.91 25.67 12.41
N MET A 129 -7.61 25.11 11.41
CA MET A 129 -8.94 25.60 10.99
C MET A 129 -9.97 25.50 12.12
N LEU A 130 -9.88 24.48 12.97
CA LEU A 130 -10.81 24.24 14.08
C LEU A 130 -10.39 24.91 15.40
N SER A 131 -9.14 25.39 15.51
CA SER A 131 -8.62 26.07 16.72
C SER A 131 -8.87 27.59 16.72
N GLY A 132 -9.33 28.17 15.61
CA GLY A 132 -9.43 29.62 15.44
C GLY A 132 -10.73 30.24 15.97
N ASP A 133 -10.61 31.14 16.95
CA ASP A 133 -11.71 31.94 17.55
C ASP A 133 -12.29 33.06 16.64
N SER A 134 -11.88 33.18 15.37
CA SER A 134 -12.12 34.41 14.57
C SER A 134 -13.03 34.31 13.34
N GLN A 135 -13.62 33.15 13.05
CA GLN A 135 -14.79 33.08 12.12
C GLN A 135 -15.83 32.02 12.52
N PHE A 136 -15.55 31.26 13.57
CA PHE A 136 -16.34 30.14 14.04
C PHE A 136 -16.66 30.31 15.55
N LYS A 137 -17.41 31.36 15.88
CA LYS A 137 -17.96 31.49 17.23
C LYS A 137 -19.07 30.45 17.41
N ALA A 138 -18.76 29.47 18.24
CA ALA A 138 -19.59 28.34 18.63
C ALA A 138 -21.05 28.74 18.96
N ALA A 139 -21.96 28.21 18.15
CA ALA A 139 -23.34 27.92 18.51
C ALA A 139 -23.63 26.48 18.04
N ALA A 140 -24.57 25.79 18.68
CA ALA A 140 -24.99 24.45 18.28
C ALA A 140 -25.31 24.41 16.78
N GLY A 141 -24.69 23.49 16.04
CA GLY A 141 -24.81 23.40 14.57
C GLY A 141 -23.61 23.94 13.78
N GLU A 142 -22.42 23.94 14.37
CA GLU A 142 -21.19 24.39 13.72
C GLU A 142 -20.90 23.56 12.46
N SER A 143 -20.92 24.22 11.29
CA SER A 143 -20.67 23.58 10.01
C SER A 143 -19.48 24.21 9.30
N PHE A 144 -18.50 23.41 8.90
CA PHE A 144 -17.43 23.87 8.01
C PHE A 144 -17.57 23.21 6.64
N SER A 145 -17.23 23.94 5.57
CA SER A 145 -17.45 23.49 4.19
C SER A 145 -16.16 23.06 3.52
N LEU A 146 -16.22 21.95 2.78
CA LEU A 146 -15.19 21.50 1.83
C LEU A 146 -15.79 21.49 0.41
N PRO A 147 -15.88 22.67 -0.24
CA PRO A 147 -16.63 22.83 -1.48
C PRO A 147 -16.03 22.07 -2.67
N GLU A 148 -14.76 21.70 -2.62
CA GLU A 148 -14.11 20.94 -3.69
C GLU A 148 -14.44 19.44 -3.70
N LEU A 149 -15.08 18.92 -2.64
CA LEU A 149 -15.45 17.50 -2.53
C LEU A 149 -16.95 17.32 -2.72
N SER A 150 -17.33 16.30 -3.48
CA SER A 150 -18.68 15.75 -3.43
C SER A 150 -18.93 14.99 -2.13
N HIS A 151 -20.19 14.69 -1.83
CA HIS A 151 -20.57 13.88 -0.67
C HIS A 151 -19.84 12.53 -0.64
N ASP A 152 -19.71 11.84 -1.78
CA ASP A 152 -19.04 10.54 -1.85
C ASP A 152 -17.54 10.65 -1.57
N GLU A 153 -16.88 11.67 -2.11
CA GLU A 153 -15.45 11.92 -1.89
C GLU A 153 -15.17 12.36 -0.46
N LEU A 154 -16.04 13.21 0.10
CA LEU A 154 -15.99 13.61 1.49
C LEU A 154 -16.19 12.41 2.43
N SER A 155 -17.16 11.55 2.13
CA SER A 155 -17.43 10.33 2.90
C SER A 155 -16.21 9.40 2.90
N LEU A 156 -15.52 9.26 1.76
CA LEU A 156 -14.27 8.50 1.68
C LEU A 156 -13.13 9.13 2.50
N LEU A 157 -12.95 10.45 2.43
CA LEU A 157 -11.95 11.18 3.22
C LEU A 157 -12.20 11.01 4.71
N LEU A 158 -13.44 11.22 5.14
CA LEU A 158 -13.82 11.11 6.54
C LEU A 158 -13.71 9.65 7.00
N SER A 159 -14.22 8.68 6.24
CA SER A 159 -14.01 7.26 6.54
C SER A 159 -12.53 6.94 6.78
N PHE A 160 -11.63 7.48 5.96
CA PHE A 160 -10.19 7.31 6.15
C PHE A 160 -9.67 7.93 7.45
N PHE A 161 -10.21 9.07 7.90
CA PHE A 161 -9.81 9.67 9.17
C PHE A 161 -10.20 8.83 10.39
N TYR A 162 -11.32 8.10 10.31
CA TYR A 162 -11.73 7.19 11.39
C TYR A 162 -10.97 5.86 11.33
N THR A 163 -10.79 5.28 10.15
CA THR A 163 -10.29 3.90 10.02
C THR A 163 -8.81 3.80 9.64
N GLY A 164 -8.26 4.82 8.98
CA GLY A 164 -6.95 4.73 8.31
C GLY A 164 -6.95 3.82 7.08
N VAL A 165 -8.11 3.31 6.66
CA VAL A 165 -8.23 2.34 5.56
C VAL A 165 -8.82 3.00 4.33
N LEU A 166 -8.06 2.99 3.25
CA LEU A 166 -8.56 3.35 1.93
C LEU A 166 -9.22 2.12 1.29
N GLN A 167 -10.53 2.19 1.05
CA GLN A 167 -11.32 1.08 0.52
C GLN A 167 -10.72 0.52 -0.79
N GLN A 168 -10.72 -0.80 -0.99
CA GLN A 168 -10.09 -1.38 -2.19
C GLN A 168 -10.75 -0.92 -3.49
N LYS A 169 -12.08 -0.81 -3.52
CA LYS A 169 -12.86 -0.45 -4.72
C LYS A 169 -13.27 1.02 -4.69
N VAL A 170 -12.31 1.92 -4.92
CA VAL A 170 -12.55 3.36 -5.06
C VAL A 170 -12.41 3.72 -6.54
N PRO A 171 -13.39 4.39 -7.16
CA PRO A 171 -13.27 4.89 -8.53
C PRO A 171 -12.06 5.80 -8.70
N GLU A 172 -11.38 5.72 -9.84
CA GLU A 172 -10.17 6.52 -10.13
C GLU A 172 -10.41 8.02 -9.93
N ARG A 173 -11.57 8.54 -10.37
CA ARG A 173 -11.96 9.95 -10.14
C ARG A 173 -11.97 10.36 -8.66
N HIS A 174 -12.41 9.48 -7.76
CA HIS A 174 -12.44 9.77 -6.33
C HIS A 174 -11.03 9.64 -5.75
N LEU A 175 -10.17 8.76 -6.29
CA LEU A 175 -8.75 8.72 -5.90
C LEU A 175 -8.03 10.02 -6.28
N HIS A 176 -8.32 10.59 -7.44
CA HIS A 176 -7.80 11.90 -7.84
C HIS A 176 -8.22 13.00 -6.85
N ALA A 177 -9.51 13.08 -6.52
CA ALA A 177 -10.02 14.05 -5.55
C ALA A 177 -9.41 13.86 -4.15
N LEU A 178 -9.31 12.61 -3.68
CA LEU A 178 -8.71 12.27 -2.39
C LEU A 178 -7.22 12.61 -2.34
N LEU A 179 -6.49 12.43 -3.43
CA LEU A 179 -5.07 12.79 -3.49
C LEU A 179 -4.89 14.31 -3.36
N VAL A 180 -5.65 15.09 -4.12
CA VAL A 180 -5.63 16.56 -4.03
C VAL A 180 -6.05 17.02 -2.63
N ALA A 181 -7.08 16.40 -2.05
CA ALA A 181 -7.49 16.70 -0.67
C ALA A 181 -6.42 16.31 0.35
N ALA A 182 -5.76 15.17 0.19
CA ALA A 182 -4.71 14.70 1.09
C ALA A 182 -3.49 15.62 1.08
N ASP A 183 -3.15 16.20 -0.07
CA ASP A 183 -2.11 17.22 -0.17
C ASP A 183 -2.56 18.54 0.48
N LYS A 184 -3.73 19.05 0.10
CA LYS A 184 -4.30 20.30 0.62
C LYS A 184 -4.48 20.31 2.15
N TYR A 185 -4.92 19.19 2.71
CA TYR A 185 -5.17 19.05 4.15
C TYR A 185 -4.01 18.40 4.90
N ASP A 186 -2.85 18.24 4.28
CA ASP A 186 -1.66 17.66 4.88
C ASP A 186 -1.94 16.33 5.61
N VAL A 187 -2.30 15.31 4.82
CA VAL A 187 -2.56 13.94 5.27
C VAL A 187 -1.60 12.97 4.55
N PRO A 188 -0.31 12.91 4.94
CA PRO A 188 0.72 12.19 4.19
C PRO A 188 0.47 10.69 4.05
N PHE A 189 -0.27 10.08 4.98
CA PHE A 189 -0.61 8.65 4.90
C PHE A 189 -1.65 8.37 3.81
N LEU A 190 -2.68 9.22 3.68
CA LEU A 190 -3.66 9.11 2.60
C LEU A 190 -3.01 9.42 1.25
N ARG A 191 -2.18 10.47 1.18
CA ARG A 191 -1.44 10.86 -0.02
C ARG A 191 -0.65 9.68 -0.59
N ARG A 192 0.19 9.03 0.22
CA ARG A 192 0.96 7.85 -0.17
C ARG A 192 0.08 6.68 -0.65
N ALA A 193 -1.04 6.43 0.01
CA ALA A 193 -1.95 5.35 -0.38
C ALA A 193 -2.62 5.63 -1.74
N CYS A 194 -3.03 6.88 -2.00
CA CYS A 194 -3.57 7.31 -3.29
C CYS A 194 -2.49 7.25 -4.39
N GLU A 195 -1.29 7.77 -4.11
CA GLU A 195 -0.15 7.74 -5.04
C GLU A 195 0.18 6.31 -5.48
N ALA A 196 0.32 5.39 -4.54
CA ALA A 196 0.65 3.99 -4.86
C ALA A 196 -0.38 3.34 -5.78
N ARG A 197 -1.68 3.59 -5.52
CA ARG A 197 -2.77 3.03 -6.34
C ARG A 197 -2.85 3.66 -7.72
N LEU A 198 -2.72 4.97 -7.80
CA LEU A 198 -2.76 5.70 -9.06
C LEU A 198 -1.54 5.37 -9.92
N ALA A 199 -0.34 5.28 -9.32
CA ALA A 199 0.90 4.93 -10.01
C ALA A 199 0.84 3.53 -10.64
N ALA A 200 0.21 2.58 -9.94
CA ALA A 200 -0.01 1.22 -10.44
C ALA A 200 -1.05 1.14 -11.57
N ALA A 201 -1.90 2.15 -11.72
CA ALA A 201 -2.99 2.19 -12.70
C ALA A 201 -2.73 3.15 -13.87
N VAL A 202 -1.54 3.76 -13.96
CA VAL A 202 -1.20 4.70 -15.05
C VAL A 202 -1.11 3.95 -16.37
N GLU A 203 -1.89 4.43 -17.35
CA GLU A 203 -2.00 3.90 -18.69
C GLU A 203 -2.15 5.06 -19.71
N PRO A 204 -1.88 4.84 -21.01
CA PRO A 204 -1.97 5.91 -22.01
C PRO A 204 -3.34 6.62 -22.05
N ARG A 205 -4.43 5.91 -21.72
CA ARG A 205 -5.79 6.48 -21.71
C ARG A 205 -6.07 7.46 -20.57
N ASN A 206 -5.35 7.36 -19.45
CA ASN A 206 -5.58 8.19 -18.26
C ASN A 206 -4.38 9.09 -17.92
N VAL A 207 -3.23 8.92 -18.58
CA VAL A 207 -1.97 9.60 -18.27
C VAL A 207 -2.06 11.12 -18.25
N LEU A 208 -2.81 11.73 -19.16
CA LEU A 208 -2.99 13.19 -19.20
C LEU A 208 -3.70 13.69 -17.94
N ARG A 209 -4.74 12.96 -17.51
CA ARG A 209 -5.45 13.31 -16.27
C ARG A 209 -4.58 13.07 -15.05
N THR A 210 -3.80 11.98 -15.04
CA THR A 210 -2.83 11.70 -13.98
C THR A 210 -1.79 12.81 -13.86
N LEU A 211 -1.29 13.35 -14.98
CA LEU A 211 -0.36 14.49 -14.98
C LEU A 211 -0.98 15.75 -14.37
N GLU A 212 -2.21 16.09 -14.76
CA GLU A 212 -2.94 17.23 -14.15
C GLU A 212 -3.06 17.06 -12.63
N VAL A 213 -3.41 15.85 -12.19
CA VAL A 213 -3.58 15.55 -10.76
C VAL A 213 -2.24 15.59 -10.03
N ALA A 214 -1.18 15.05 -10.61
CA ALA A 214 0.17 15.08 -10.03
C ALA A 214 0.68 16.51 -9.84
N ASP A 215 0.38 17.40 -10.78
CA ASP A 215 0.71 18.83 -10.68
C ASP A 215 -0.11 19.52 -9.58
N LEU A 216 -1.42 19.26 -9.51
CA LEU A 216 -2.30 19.82 -8.48
C LEU A 216 -1.99 19.35 -7.06
N SER A 217 -1.45 18.14 -6.89
CA SER A 217 -1.12 17.55 -5.59
C SER A 217 0.38 17.50 -5.30
N SER A 218 1.19 18.24 -6.06
CA SER A 218 2.65 18.27 -5.94
C SER A 218 3.29 16.87 -5.81
N SER A 219 2.77 15.87 -6.53
CA SER A 219 3.16 14.46 -6.40
C SER A 219 4.24 14.10 -7.41
N GLU A 220 5.50 14.14 -6.99
CA GLU A 220 6.64 13.78 -7.85
C GLU A 220 6.58 12.32 -8.31
N VAL A 221 6.14 11.40 -7.45
CA VAL A 221 6.04 9.96 -7.79
C VAL A 221 5.07 9.73 -8.94
N LEU A 222 3.90 10.38 -8.91
CA LEU A 222 2.94 10.27 -10.01
C LEU A 222 3.38 11.05 -11.22
N ARG A 223 4.03 12.20 -11.04
CA ARG A 223 4.55 13.01 -12.13
C ARG A 223 5.57 12.22 -12.95
N GLU A 224 6.56 11.61 -12.30
CA GLU A 224 7.59 10.78 -12.93
C GLU A 224 6.94 9.59 -13.66
N ARG A 225 6.11 8.80 -12.97
CA ARG A 225 5.44 7.65 -13.57
C ARG A 225 4.57 8.01 -14.78
N ALA A 226 3.86 9.12 -14.71
CA ALA A 226 3.02 9.59 -15.79
C ALA A 226 3.86 10.13 -16.95
N MET A 227 4.92 10.89 -16.69
CA MET A 227 5.84 11.36 -17.72
C MET A 227 6.50 10.19 -18.46
N ASP A 228 6.98 9.17 -17.73
CA ASP A 228 7.52 7.95 -18.35
C ASP A 228 6.51 7.28 -19.27
N THR A 229 5.25 7.17 -18.82
CA THR A 229 4.17 6.58 -19.62
C THR A 229 3.89 7.40 -20.88
N VAL A 230 3.91 8.74 -20.79
CA VAL A 230 3.81 9.63 -21.97
C VAL A 230 4.97 9.37 -22.91
N LEU A 231 6.20 9.27 -22.42
CA LEU A 231 7.37 9.04 -23.26
C LEU A 231 7.31 7.66 -23.94
N GLU A 232 6.88 6.62 -23.23
CA GLU A 232 6.72 5.26 -23.77
C GLU A 232 5.66 5.19 -24.86
N HIS A 233 4.55 5.91 -24.72
CA HIS A 233 3.38 5.87 -25.61
C HIS A 233 3.13 7.22 -26.31
N ALA A 234 4.21 7.92 -26.65
CA ALA A 234 4.17 9.32 -27.09
C ALA A 234 3.20 9.57 -28.26
N GLU A 235 3.25 8.72 -29.30
CA GLU A 235 2.39 8.85 -30.46
C GLU A 235 0.90 8.68 -30.08
N GLN A 236 0.59 7.66 -29.28
CA GLN A 236 -0.79 7.42 -28.82
C GLN A 236 -1.34 8.58 -27.99
N VAL A 237 -0.49 9.19 -27.15
CA VAL A 237 -0.91 10.25 -26.22
C VAL A 237 -0.97 11.61 -26.92
N VAL A 238 0.07 12.02 -27.65
CA VAL A 238 0.18 13.36 -28.24
C VAL A 238 -0.80 13.55 -29.41
N PHE A 239 -1.10 12.48 -30.15
CA PHE A 239 -2.09 12.52 -31.24
C PHE A 239 -3.51 12.15 -30.78
N SER A 240 -3.76 11.98 -29.48
CA SER A 240 -5.10 11.72 -28.99
C SER A 240 -5.97 12.99 -28.99
N PRO A 241 -7.29 12.89 -29.20
CA PRO A 241 -8.18 14.05 -29.14
C PRO A 241 -8.23 14.69 -27.75
N GLU A 242 -7.97 13.92 -26.69
CA GLU A 242 -7.88 14.41 -25.31
C GLU A 242 -6.70 15.36 -25.10
N TYR A 243 -5.62 15.18 -25.89
CA TYR A 243 -4.43 16.02 -25.80
C TYR A 243 -4.70 17.47 -26.19
N GLU A 244 -5.55 17.73 -27.18
CA GLU A 244 -5.93 19.10 -27.56
C GLU A 244 -6.59 19.84 -26.39
N GLY A 245 -7.54 19.19 -25.73
CA GLY A 245 -8.21 19.75 -24.55
C GLY A 245 -7.26 19.93 -23.37
N PHE A 246 -6.34 18.99 -23.15
CA PHE A 246 -5.29 19.08 -22.16
C PHE A 246 -4.35 20.26 -22.44
N ALA A 247 -3.93 20.45 -23.69
CA ALA A 247 -2.95 21.47 -24.08
C ALA A 247 -3.46 22.90 -23.90
N VAL A 248 -4.75 23.12 -24.15
CA VAL A 248 -5.39 24.43 -23.91
C VAL A 248 -5.36 24.81 -22.43
N ARG A 249 -5.54 23.83 -21.53
CA ARG A 249 -5.61 24.08 -20.08
C ARG A 249 -4.25 24.04 -19.39
N ASN A 250 -3.29 23.29 -19.95
CA ASN A 250 -2.04 22.95 -19.26
C ASN A 250 -0.81 23.27 -20.13
N ALA A 251 -0.66 24.53 -20.51
CA ALA A 251 0.46 24.97 -21.36
C ALA A 251 1.84 24.62 -20.76
N GLY A 252 1.99 24.72 -19.43
CA GLY A 252 3.23 24.34 -18.73
C GLY A 252 3.58 22.86 -18.91
N LEU A 253 2.62 21.97 -18.64
CA LEU A 253 2.82 20.53 -18.79
C LEU A 253 3.09 20.15 -20.26
N CYS A 254 2.47 20.81 -21.23
CA CYS A 254 2.81 20.59 -22.65
C CYS A 254 4.25 20.96 -23.00
N VAL A 255 4.78 22.06 -22.43
CA VAL A 255 6.18 22.44 -22.63
C VAL A 255 7.11 21.38 -22.04
N GLU A 256 6.77 20.82 -20.89
CA GLU A 256 7.55 19.76 -20.25
C GLU A 256 7.53 18.45 -21.04
N ILE A 257 6.35 18.01 -21.48
CA ILE A 257 6.20 16.86 -22.37
C ILE A 257 7.05 17.04 -23.63
N THR A 258 6.96 18.22 -24.26
CA THR A 258 7.73 18.53 -25.48
C THR A 258 9.24 18.43 -25.23
N ARG A 259 9.74 19.00 -24.14
CA ARG A 259 11.16 18.93 -23.76
C ARG A 259 11.60 17.48 -23.52
N ALA A 260 10.83 16.73 -22.74
CA ALA A 260 11.13 15.34 -22.42
C ALA A 260 11.17 14.44 -23.68
N LEU A 261 10.27 14.68 -24.64
CA LEU A 261 10.26 13.95 -25.91
C LEU A 261 11.51 14.24 -26.76
N LEU A 262 11.96 15.50 -26.81
CA LEU A 262 13.18 15.87 -27.53
C LEU A 262 14.43 15.26 -26.86
N ASP A 263 14.53 15.29 -25.54
CA ASP A 263 15.64 14.68 -24.80
C ASP A 263 15.71 13.16 -25.01
N LYS A 264 14.55 12.48 -25.09
CA LYS A 264 14.47 11.06 -25.45
C LYS A 264 14.96 10.78 -26.89
N GLN A 265 14.75 11.69 -27.83
CA GLN A 265 15.27 11.56 -29.20
C GLN A 265 16.79 11.77 -29.28
N VAL A 266 17.33 12.72 -28.53
CA VAL A 266 18.79 12.96 -28.47
C VAL A 266 19.53 11.75 -27.88
N SER A 267 18.98 11.17 -26.81
CA SER A 267 19.58 9.98 -26.16
C SER A 267 19.52 8.72 -27.05
N THR A 268 18.44 8.52 -27.80
CA THR A 268 18.32 7.38 -28.74
C THR A 268 19.16 7.53 -30.01
N THR A 269 19.42 8.76 -30.47
CA THR A 269 20.29 9.03 -31.63
C THR A 269 21.78 8.94 -31.27
N SER A 270 22.18 9.40 -30.08
CA SER A 270 23.55 9.25 -29.58
C SER A 270 23.96 7.78 -29.36
N ALA A 271 23.02 6.90 -29.03
CA ALA A 271 23.27 5.47 -28.84
C ALA A 271 23.41 4.68 -30.17
N LYS A 272 23.08 5.28 -31.32
CA LYS A 272 23.11 4.63 -32.64
C LYS A 272 24.28 5.08 -33.54
N ALA A 273 25.23 5.88 -33.05
CA ALA A 273 26.41 6.23 -33.82
C ALA A 273 27.24 4.95 -34.10
N PRO A 274 27.44 4.54 -35.36
CA PRO A 274 28.32 3.41 -35.67
C PRO A 274 29.75 3.83 -35.34
N CYS A 275 30.47 3.05 -34.53
CA CYS A 275 31.92 3.08 -34.53
C CYS A 275 32.39 2.74 -35.94
N ILE A 276 32.70 3.75 -36.75
CA ILE A 276 33.47 3.57 -37.97
C ILE A 276 34.88 3.19 -37.49
N GLN A 277 35.17 1.89 -37.51
CA GLN A 277 36.55 1.41 -37.37
C GLN A 277 37.27 1.74 -38.67
N ASP A 278 37.99 2.86 -38.66
CA ASP A 278 39.00 3.16 -39.68
C ASP A 278 40.14 2.15 -39.53
N HIS A 279 40.10 1.09 -40.34
CA HIS A 279 41.24 0.22 -40.59
C HIS A 279 42.03 0.75 -41.79
N VAL A 280 43.15 1.40 -41.49
CA VAL A 280 44.29 1.57 -42.40
C VAL A 280 45.27 0.42 -42.18
#